data_AF-A0A2L2Z962-F1
#
_entry.id   AF-A0A2L2Z962-F1
#
_cell.length_a   1.000
_cell.length_b   1.000
_cell.length_c   1.000
_cell.angle_alpha   90.00
_cell.angle_beta   90.00
_cell.angle_gamma   90.00
#
_symmetry.space_group_name_H-M   'P 1'
#
loop_
_entity.id
_entity.type
_entity.pdbx_description
1 polymer ?
#
loop_
_entity_poly.entity_id
_entity_poly.type
_entity_poly.pdbx_seq_one_letter_code
_entity_poly.pdbx_strand_id
1 'polypeptide(L)' 'LVDALGYPIDGKGPIPGKQRARVGVNATVFIPRISVVEPMLTVFKAVDSLVPFGRGQRELIISDRQTGKTAIA' A
#
# COMPACT_ATOMS: atom_id res chain seq x y z
N LEU A 1 2.73 0.27 15.07
CA LEU A 1 4.06 0.26 14.44
C LEU A 1 4.67 -1.11 14.68
N VAL A 2 5.08 -1.82 13.63
CA VAL A 2 5.63 -3.17 13.74
C VAL A 2 6.96 -3.25 13.01
N ASP A 3 7.89 -4.04 13.53
CA ASP A 3 9.12 -4.38 12.83
C ASP A 3 8.85 -5.44 11.73
N ALA A 4 9.82 -5.68 10.84
CA ALA A 4 9.75 -6.61 9.72
C ALA A 4 9.39 -8.06 10.13
N LEU A 5 9.68 -8.46 11.37
CA LEU A 5 9.32 -9.76 11.93
C LEU A 5 7.91 -9.81 12.56
N GLY A 6 7.18 -8.69 12.56
CA GLY A 6 5.84 -8.57 13.13
C GLY A 6 5.81 -8.29 14.63
N TYR A 7 6.94 -7.93 15.24
CA TYR A 7 6.97 -7.51 16.64
C TYR A 7 6.50 -6.06 16.80
N PRO A 8 5.60 -5.76 17.77
CA PRO A 8 5.17 -4.39 18.04
C PRO A 8 6.34 -3.57 18.61
N ILE A 9 6.55 -2.39 18.05
CA ILE A 9 7.60 -1.45 18.48
C ILE A 9 7.01 -0.14 19.04
N ASP A 10 5.69 -0.04 19.10
CA ASP A 10 4.96 1.13 19.62
C ASP A 10 4.62 1.05 21.11
N GLY A 11 5.03 -0.01 21.82
CA GLY A 11 4.82 -0.15 23.26
C GLY A 11 3.36 -0.33 23.69
N LYS A 12 2.42 -0.54 22.74
CA LYS A 12 0.97 -0.63 23.01
C LYS A 12 0.50 -2.04 23.42
N GLY A 13 1.42 -2.89 23.85
CA GLY A 13 1.13 -4.28 24.23
C GLY A 13 1.15 -5.26 23.05
N PRO A 14 0.80 -6.54 23.28
CA PRO A 14 0.89 -7.59 22.27
C PRO A 14 -0.18 -7.47 21.18
N ILE A 15 0.18 -7.82 19.94
CA ILE A 15 -0.74 -7.82 18.79
C ILE A 15 -1.67 -9.03 18.88
N PRO A 16 -3.00 -8.85 18.95
CA PRO A 16 -3.95 -9.96 18.95
C PRO A 16 -4.05 -10.56 17.55
N GLY A 17 -3.29 -11.63 17.29
CA GLY A 17 -3.32 -12.36 16.02
C GLY A 17 -2.90 -13.81 16.20
N LYS A 18 -3.78 -14.75 15.81
CA LYS A 18 -3.50 -16.20 15.87
C LYS A 18 -2.98 -16.78 14.56
N GLN A 19 -3.13 -16.04 13.45
CA GLN A 19 -2.74 -16.50 12.12
C GLN A 19 -1.39 -15.91 11.73
N ARG A 20 -0.50 -16.76 11.21
CA ARG A 20 0.79 -16.37 10.64
C ARG A 20 0.79 -16.68 9.16
N ALA A 21 1.23 -15.72 8.35
CA ALA A 21 1.46 -15.92 6.92
C ALA A 21 2.96 -16.01 6.65
N ARG A 22 3.37 -16.86 5.69
CA ARG A 22 4.75 -16.95 5.24
C ARG A 22 5.07 -15.74 4.36
N VAL A 23 6.20 -15.06 4.59
CA VAL A 23 6.60 -13.87 3.81
C VAL A 23 6.86 -14.23 2.34
N GLY A 24 7.49 -15.38 2.09
CA GLY A 24 7.73 -15.91 0.73
C GLY A 24 6.62 -16.86 0.29
N VAL A 25 5.47 -16.32 -0.11
CA VAL A 25 4.45 -17.05 -0.87
C VAL A 25 4.54 -16.64 -2.33
N ASN A 26 4.50 -17.63 -3.24
CA ASN A 26 4.37 -17.32 -4.65
C ASN A 26 3.07 -16.53 -4.86
N ALA A 27 3.16 -15.45 -5.63
CA ALA A 27 1.96 -14.74 -6.05
C ALA A 27 1.04 -15.73 -6.79
N THR A 28 -0.25 -15.72 -6.46
CA THR A 28 -1.24 -16.56 -7.11
C THR A 28 -1.16 -16.34 -8.62
N VAL A 29 -0.82 -17.40 -9.37
CA VAL A 29 -0.52 -17.36 -10.81
C VAL A 29 -1.73 -16.91 -11.64
N PHE A 30 -2.93 -17.09 -11.09
CA PHE A 30 -4.19 -16.85 -11.79
C PHE A 30 -5.23 -16.28 -10.84
N ILE A 31 -5.05 -15.03 -10.41
CA ILE A 31 -6.18 -14.23 -9.93
C ILE A 31 -6.84 -13.67 -11.20
N PRO A 32 -8.14 -13.88 -11.45
CA PRO A 32 -8.82 -13.15 -12.51
C PRO A 32 -8.68 -11.67 -12.17
N ARG A 33 -7.81 -10.95 -12.90
CA ARG A 33 -7.68 -9.51 -12.74
C ARG A 33 -8.99 -8.92 -13.21
N ILE A 34 -9.83 -8.55 -12.26
CA ILE A 34 -10.97 -7.68 -12.54
C ILE A 34 -10.36 -6.34 -12.94
N SER A 35 -10.92 -5.70 -13.98
CA SER A 35 -10.53 -4.34 -14.33
C SER A 35 -10.61 -3.47 -13.08
N VAL A 36 -9.75 -2.48 -12.97
CA VAL A 36 -9.79 -1.54 -11.85
C VAL A 36 -11.05 -0.69 -12.02
N VAL A 37 -12.14 -1.03 -11.30
CA VAL A 37 -13.44 -0.35 -11.42
C VAL A 37 -13.66 0.64 -10.26
N GLU A 38 -12.99 0.43 -9.12
CA GLU A 38 -13.18 1.24 -7.92
C GLU A 38 -12.07 2.30 -7.78
N PRO A 39 -12.40 3.60 -7.81
CA PRO A 39 -11.41 4.66 -7.65
C PRO A 39 -10.86 4.71 -6.22
N MET A 40 -9.59 5.09 -6.08
CA MET A 40 -8.92 5.37 -4.82
C MET A 40 -8.48 6.83 -4.83
N LEU A 41 -9.13 7.65 -4.01
CA LEU A 41 -8.89 9.10 -3.97
C LEU A 41 -7.70 9.44 -3.08
N THR A 42 -6.82 10.32 -3.56
CA THR A 42 -5.69 10.85 -2.78
C THR A 42 -5.99 12.20 -2.14
N VAL A 43 -7.10 12.84 -2.49
CA VAL A 43 -7.52 14.18 -2.02
C VAL A 43 -6.60 15.30 -2.56
N PHE A 44 -5.63 14.97 -3.42
CA PHE A 44 -4.85 15.95 -4.17
C PHE A 44 -5.51 16.21 -5.51
N LYS A 45 -6.13 17.40 -5.67
CA LYS A 45 -6.80 17.79 -6.92
C LYS A 45 -5.94 17.55 -8.16
N ALA A 46 -4.66 17.90 -8.11
CA ALA A 46 -3.73 17.74 -9.24
C ALA A 46 -3.48 16.28 -9.61
N VAL A 47 -3.53 15.36 -8.64
CA VAL A 47 -3.28 13.94 -8.87
C VAL A 47 -4.59 13.25 -9.27
N ASP A 48 -5.66 13.46 -8.51
CA ASP A 48 -6.97 12.85 -8.77
C ASP A 48 -7.59 13.28 -10.12
N SER A 49 -7.22 14.46 -10.66
CA SER A 49 -7.69 14.93 -11.97
C SER A 49 -6.86 14.46 -13.16
N LEU A 50 -5.54 14.31 -12.99
CA LEU A 50 -4.62 14.00 -14.10
C LEU A 50 -4.26 12.52 -14.16
N VAL A 51 -4.20 11.86 -13.00
CA VAL A 51 -3.78 10.46 -12.84
C VAL A 51 -4.72 9.79 -11.83
N PRO A 52 -5.92 9.35 -12.26
CA PRO A 52 -6.84 8.66 -11.37
C PRO A 52 -6.27 7.30 -10.96
N PHE A 53 -6.24 7.02 -9.66
CA PHE A 53 -5.89 5.69 -9.14
C PHE A 53 -7.15 4.85 -8.92
N GLY A 54 -7.01 3.53 -9.02
CA GLY A 54 -8.03 2.64 -8.50
C GLY A 54 -7.49 1.42 -7.75
N ARG A 55 -8.40 0.73 -7.07
CA ARG A 55 -8.09 -0.37 -6.17
C ARG A 55 -7.50 -1.55 -6.93
N GLY A 56 -6.30 -1.97 -6.51
CA GLY A 56 -5.53 -3.03 -7.16
C GLY A 56 -4.52 -2.56 -8.22
N GLN A 57 -4.44 -1.25 -8.49
CA GLN A 57 -3.42 -0.64 -9.34
C GLN A 57 -2.09 -0.49 -8.57
N ARG A 58 -0.97 -0.46 -9.30
CA ARG A 58 0.35 -0.09 -8.79
C ARG A 58 0.81 1.17 -9.51
N GLU A 59 0.97 2.28 -8.80
CA GLU A 59 1.51 3.51 -9.35
C GLU A 59 2.92 3.78 -8.82
N LEU A 60 3.80 4.27 -9.69
CA LEU A 60 5.13 4.74 -9.33
C LEU A 60 5.11 6.23 -8.99
N ILE A 61 5.56 6.59 -7.79
CA ILE A 61 5.84 7.99 -7.40
C ILE A 61 7.36 8.21 -7.49
N ILE A 62 7.82 9.01 -8.45
CA ILE A 62 9.26 9.26 -8.71
C ILE A 62 9.54 10.77 -8.89
N SER A 63 10.68 11.24 -8.34
CA SER A 63 11.18 12.62 -8.46
C SER A 63 12.52 12.77 -7.71
N ASP A 64 13.06 13.98 -7.55
CA ASP A 64 14.28 14.27 -6.78
C ASP A 64 14.08 14.33 -5.25
N ARG A 65 15.16 14.34 -4.46
CA ARG A 65 15.08 14.44 -2.99
C ARG A 65 14.28 15.68 -2.54
N GLN A 66 13.53 15.57 -1.43
CA GLN A 66 12.75 16.67 -0.81
C GLN A 66 11.58 17.25 -1.63
N THR A 67 11.16 16.59 -2.70
CA THR A 67 10.01 17.00 -3.54
C THR A 67 8.66 16.51 -3.02
N GLY A 68 8.55 16.18 -1.73
CA GLY A 68 7.26 15.82 -1.11
C GLY A 68 6.75 14.40 -1.38
N LYS A 69 7.58 13.47 -1.89
CA LYS A 69 7.16 12.06 -2.12
C LYS A 69 6.56 11.38 -0.89
N THR A 70 7.13 11.60 0.30
CA THR A 70 6.61 11.04 1.57
C THR A 70 5.37 11.77 2.07
N ALA A 71 5.11 13.01 1.61
CA ALA A 71 3.91 13.75 2.00
C ALA A 71 2.66 13.28 1.22
N ILE A 72 2.86 12.62 0.07
CA ILE A 72 1.78 12.11 -0.77
C ILE A 72 1.42 10.64 -0.41
N ALA A 73 2.35 9.89 0.20
CA ALA A 73 2.25 8.45 0.43
C ALA A 73 2.01 8.07 1.90
#